data_AF-A0AAE4V5X7-F1
#
_entry.id   AF-A0AAE4V5X7-F1
#
_cell.length_a   1.000
_cell.length_b   1.000
_cell.length_c   1.000
_cell.angle_alpha   90.00
_cell.angle_beta   90.00
_cell.angle_gamma   90.00
#
_symmetry.space_group_name_H-M   'P 1'
#
loop_
_entity.id
_entity.type
_entity.pdbx_description
1 polymer ?
#
loop_
_entity_poly.entity_id
_entity_poly.type
_entity_poly.pdbx_seq_one_letter_code
_entity_poly.pdbx_strand_id
1 'polypeptide(L)'
;MPDCTRCARKTDLYLCNTCIGNLRSMLHDMPWYLDRLVETAIGQARISDTGRRAKRRDVLHGDDSLAAHIEAFPRDGDKPPTKRDLLARQKLALHHALAAGRVNGRASDLLQKTHNTLAWWVKDICTQQNTNIPRLNTVTSMVRWLEKHCATVAHQDDGLNLIGDVEELQKSIERIVNRPVAPMVIGPCVTDPAPDDLLEQRAGKGDGTTRCNYALHAGQKANKVTCPQCDETHDVADVLTQNLAELDEVLVTVRDLVDWVLPRLDEPVPQRTIERWIVKGWVPVRGQDSSGANMVTIGDVRRARATRPRHAKAG
;
A
#
# COMPACT_ATOMS: atom_id res chain seq x y z
N MET A 1 -20.60 5.25 -42.82
CA MET A 1 -21.02 4.94 -41.44
C MET A 1 -19.81 5.19 -40.57
N PRO A 2 -19.88 6.11 -39.60
CA PRO A 2 -18.79 6.28 -38.65
C PRO A 2 -18.61 5.01 -37.80
N ASP A 3 -17.39 4.82 -37.30
CA ASP A 3 -17.11 3.77 -36.32
C ASP A 3 -17.19 4.37 -34.91
N CYS A 4 -17.65 3.58 -33.94
CA CYS A 4 -17.72 4.00 -32.54
C CYS A 4 -16.32 4.38 -32.04
N THR A 5 -16.19 5.59 -31.48
CA THR A 5 -14.90 6.13 -31.01
C THR A 5 -14.25 5.30 -29.90
N ARG A 6 -15.04 4.51 -29.15
CA ARG A 6 -14.56 3.64 -28.06
C ARG A 6 -14.19 2.22 -28.50
N CYS A 7 -14.96 1.60 -29.38
CA CYS A 7 -14.88 0.16 -29.66
C CYS A 7 -14.81 -0.21 -31.14
N ALA A 8 -14.73 0.78 -32.03
CA ALA A 8 -14.64 0.62 -33.48
C ALA A 8 -15.77 -0.23 -34.13
N ARG A 9 -16.90 -0.41 -33.45
CA ARG A 9 -18.10 -1.03 -34.05
C ARG A 9 -18.80 -0.04 -34.96
N LYS A 10 -19.34 -0.53 -36.08
CA LYS A 10 -20.16 0.26 -37.01
C LYS A 10 -21.40 0.81 -36.30
N THR A 11 -21.61 2.12 -36.38
CA THR A 11 -22.76 2.79 -35.77
C THR A 11 -23.04 4.11 -36.48
N ASP A 12 -24.25 4.64 -36.38
CA ASP A 12 -24.59 5.96 -36.93
C ASP A 12 -24.36 7.10 -35.91
N LEU A 13 -23.84 6.76 -34.72
CA LEU A 13 -23.59 7.66 -33.59
C LEU A 13 -22.09 7.73 -33.26
N TYR A 14 -21.68 8.71 -32.44
CA TYR A 14 -20.29 8.76 -31.95
C TYR A 14 -19.97 7.57 -31.03
N LEU A 15 -20.95 7.17 -30.20
CA LEU A 15 -20.87 6.01 -29.33
C LEU A 15 -21.97 4.99 -29.65
N CYS A 16 -21.60 3.71 -29.69
CA CYS A 16 -22.57 2.64 -29.92
C CYS A 16 -23.45 2.37 -28.68
N ASN A 17 -24.63 1.80 -28.89
CA ASN A 17 -25.59 1.46 -27.82
C ASN A 17 -24.99 0.56 -26.72
N THR A 18 -24.02 -0.28 -27.04
CA THR A 18 -23.33 -1.11 -26.04
C THR A 18 -22.47 -0.27 -25.10
N CYS A 19 -21.68 0.67 -25.62
CA CYS A 19 -20.85 1.54 -24.80
C CYS A 19 -21.69 2.46 -23.91
N ILE A 20 -22.83 2.94 -24.42
CA ILE A 20 -23.80 3.75 -23.66
C ILE A 20 -24.51 2.90 -22.60
N GLY A 21 -24.84 1.66 -22.91
CA GLY A 21 -25.37 0.69 -21.94
C GLY A 21 -24.41 0.49 -20.77
N ASN A 22 -23.12 0.31 -21.05
CA ASN A 22 -22.10 0.19 -20.02
C ASN A 22 -21.99 1.48 -19.18
N LEU A 23 -21.98 2.66 -19.81
CA LEU A 23 -21.98 3.93 -19.09
C LEU A 23 -23.19 4.06 -18.17
N ARG A 24 -24.38 3.66 -18.64
CA ARG A 24 -25.60 3.67 -17.82
C ARG A 24 -25.47 2.74 -16.63
N SER A 25 -24.98 1.50 -16.82
CA SER A 25 -24.73 0.57 -15.71
C SER A 25 -23.73 1.13 -14.70
N MET A 26 -22.64 1.73 -15.19
CA MET A 26 -21.66 2.37 -14.31
C MET A 26 -22.29 3.50 -13.48
N LEU A 27 -23.04 4.41 -14.12
CA LEU A 27 -23.74 5.49 -13.43
C LEU A 27 -24.84 4.97 -12.50
N HIS A 28 -25.45 3.83 -12.81
CA HIS A 28 -26.40 3.17 -11.93
C HIS A 28 -25.74 2.68 -10.63
N ASP A 29 -24.52 2.14 -10.73
CA ASP A 29 -23.75 1.63 -9.58
C ASP A 29 -23.05 2.76 -8.80
N MET A 30 -22.77 3.91 -9.43
CA MET A 30 -22.06 5.05 -8.83
C MET A 30 -22.60 5.52 -7.46
N PRO A 31 -23.92 5.61 -7.20
CA PRO A 31 -24.44 5.98 -5.88
C PRO A 31 -23.93 5.06 -4.76
N TRP A 32 -23.85 3.75 -5.01
CA TRP A 32 -23.30 2.80 -4.04
C TRP A 32 -21.83 3.11 -3.74
N TYR A 33 -21.02 3.37 -4.77
CA TYR A 33 -19.62 3.78 -4.61
C TYR A 33 -19.48 5.09 -3.82
N LEU A 34 -20.35 6.07 -4.07
CA LEU A 34 -20.36 7.34 -3.36
C LEU A 34 -20.70 7.17 -1.88
N ASP A 35 -21.68 6.33 -1.54
CA ASP A 35 -22.03 6.03 -0.16
C ASP A 35 -20.83 5.42 0.59
N ARG A 36 -20.14 4.46 -0.05
CA ARG A 36 -18.91 3.86 0.51
C ARG A 36 -17.78 4.88 0.68
N LEU A 37 -17.65 5.82 -0.25
CA LEU A 37 -16.65 6.88 -0.17
C LEU A 37 -16.96 7.87 0.97
N VAL A 38 -18.23 8.22 1.17
CA VAL A 38 -18.70 9.07 2.29
C VAL A 38 -18.45 8.39 3.63
N GLU A 39 -18.79 7.11 3.76
CA GLU A 39 -18.49 6.30 4.95
C GLU A 39 -16.97 6.30 5.25
N THR A 40 -16.16 6.09 4.20
CA THR A 40 -14.69 6.12 4.29
C THR A 40 -14.16 7.50 4.67
N ALA A 41 -14.79 8.58 4.16
CA ALA A 41 -14.45 9.96 4.50
C ALA A 41 -14.71 10.26 5.99
N ILE A 42 -15.80 9.73 6.55
CA ILE A 42 -16.17 9.90 7.97
C ILE A 42 -15.36 8.94 8.89
N GLY A 43 -14.56 8.03 8.31
CA GLY A 43 -13.70 7.09 9.04
C GLY A 43 -14.38 5.79 9.44
N GLN A 44 -15.58 5.52 8.92
CA GLN A 44 -16.28 4.25 9.11
C GLN A 44 -16.03 3.36 7.89
N ALA A 45 -15.01 2.49 7.93
CA ALA A 45 -14.78 1.53 6.86
C ALA A 45 -15.14 0.11 7.29
N ARG A 46 -16.21 -0.45 6.68
CA ARG A 46 -16.47 -1.90 6.53
C ARG A 46 -17.20 -2.17 5.21
N ILE A 47 -16.52 -2.84 4.28
CA ILE A 47 -17.15 -3.58 3.16
C ILE A 47 -16.78 -5.07 3.22
N SER A 48 -15.65 -5.42 3.85
CA SER A 48 -15.24 -6.81 4.10
C SER A 48 -14.45 -6.93 5.41
N ASP A 49 -14.35 -8.16 5.94
CA ASP A 49 -13.68 -8.49 7.22
C ASP A 49 -12.15 -8.28 7.21
N THR A 50 -11.55 -7.90 6.08
CA THR A 50 -10.09 -7.83 5.90
C THR A 50 -9.51 -6.40 5.84
N GLY A 51 -10.34 -5.35 5.91
CA GLY A 51 -9.89 -3.96 5.86
C GLY A 51 -9.40 -3.40 7.21
N ARG A 52 -8.25 -2.71 7.23
CA ARG A 52 -7.78 -1.99 8.43
C ARG A 52 -8.63 -0.73 8.67
N ARG A 53 -9.13 -0.55 9.90
CA ARG A 53 -9.64 0.76 10.36
C ARG A 53 -8.52 1.79 10.35
N ALA A 54 -8.86 3.07 10.12
CA ALA A 54 -7.94 4.15 10.42
C ALA A 54 -7.59 4.07 11.92
N LYS A 55 -6.34 3.74 12.24
CA LYS A 55 -5.86 3.76 13.62
C LYS A 55 -5.94 5.22 14.09
N ARG A 56 -6.56 5.47 15.24
CA ARG A 56 -6.40 6.77 15.91
C ARG A 56 -4.88 6.93 16.12
N ARG A 57 -4.34 8.09 15.73
CA ARG A 57 -3.01 8.51 16.18
C ARG A 57 -3.25 9.19 17.52
N ASP A 58 -3.49 8.37 18.55
CA ASP A 58 -3.79 8.81 19.92
C ASP A 58 -2.57 9.47 20.58
N VAL A 59 -1.40 9.34 19.96
CA VAL A 59 -0.13 9.84 20.45
C VAL A 59 0.59 10.50 19.27
N LEU A 60 0.59 11.82 19.27
CA LEU A 60 1.70 12.61 18.73
C LEU A 60 2.89 12.25 19.62
N HIS A 61 3.99 11.78 19.05
CA HIS A 61 5.10 11.17 19.79
C HIS A 61 5.58 12.04 20.97
N GLY A 62 5.64 11.48 22.19
CA GLY A 62 6.37 12.06 23.32
C GLY A 62 5.92 13.46 23.79
N ASP A 63 6.82 14.12 24.54
CA ASP A 63 6.68 15.49 25.07
C ASP A 63 6.95 16.60 24.01
N ASP A 64 6.83 16.28 22.72
CA ASP A 64 7.20 17.21 21.66
C ASP A 64 6.14 18.30 21.41
N SER A 65 6.60 19.55 21.35
CA SER A 65 5.75 20.72 21.13
C SER A 65 5.01 20.70 19.78
N LEU A 66 3.91 21.46 19.68
CA LEU A 66 3.10 21.61 18.46
C LEU A 66 3.93 22.04 17.23
N ALA A 67 5.06 22.73 17.43
CA ALA A 67 5.97 23.18 16.37
C ALA A 67 6.77 22.03 15.72
N ALA A 68 6.99 20.91 16.41
CA ALA A 68 7.65 19.72 15.85
C ALA A 68 6.77 18.96 14.84
N HIS A 69 5.47 19.28 14.80
CA HIS A 69 4.48 18.71 13.88
C HIS A 69 4.24 19.57 12.64
N ILE A 70 5.07 20.60 12.45
CA ILE A 70 5.18 21.30 11.18
C ILE A 70 5.73 20.30 10.17
N GLU A 71 4.86 19.80 9.30
CA GLU A 71 5.23 18.84 8.27
C GLU A 71 6.42 19.34 7.44
N ALA A 72 7.43 18.47 7.34
CA ALA A 72 8.57 18.72 6.49
C ALA A 72 8.10 18.96 5.05
N PHE A 73 8.83 19.83 4.34
CA PHE A 73 8.55 20.01 2.92
C PHE A 73 8.77 18.67 2.18
N PRO A 74 7.96 18.34 1.16
CA PRO A 74 8.04 17.05 0.45
C PRO A 74 9.37 16.72 -0.27
N ARG A 75 10.40 17.56 -0.12
CA ARG A 75 11.74 17.38 -0.66
C ARG A 75 12.78 17.80 0.39
N ASP A 76 13.73 16.90 0.63
CA ASP A 76 14.99 17.20 1.34
C ASP A 76 15.99 17.78 0.32
N GLY A 77 15.87 19.07 0.00
CA GLY A 77 16.84 19.72 -0.88
C GLY A 77 17.10 21.16 -0.46
N ASP A 78 18.35 21.60 -0.57
CA ASP A 78 18.85 22.95 -0.20
C ASP A 78 18.23 24.13 -0.98
N LYS A 79 17.16 23.88 -1.76
CA LYS A 79 16.48 24.90 -2.57
C LYS A 79 15.30 25.49 -1.79
N PRO A 80 15.04 26.80 -1.92
CA PRO A 80 13.89 27.43 -1.27
C PRO A 80 12.59 26.78 -1.77
N PRO A 81 11.60 26.58 -0.87
CA PRO A 81 10.37 25.87 -1.19
C PRO A 81 9.55 26.62 -2.24
N THR A 82 9.03 25.90 -3.24
CA THR A 82 8.18 26.48 -4.27
C THR A 82 6.73 26.66 -3.77
N LYS A 83 5.92 27.45 -4.48
CA LYS A 83 4.47 27.59 -4.20
C LYS A 83 3.74 26.24 -4.22
N ARG A 84 4.20 25.29 -5.05
CA ARG A 84 3.67 23.93 -5.11
C ARG A 84 4.01 23.13 -3.85
N ASP A 85 5.21 23.29 -3.31
CA ASP A 85 5.66 22.61 -2.09
C ASP A 85 4.90 23.13 -0.86
N LEU A 86 4.63 24.45 -0.83
CA LEU A 86 3.77 25.07 0.18
C LEU A 86 2.35 24.52 0.15
N LEU A 87 1.74 24.40 -1.04
CA LEU A 87 0.40 23.83 -1.19
C LEU A 87 0.37 22.34 -0.81
N ALA A 88 1.39 21.58 -1.18
CA ALA A 88 1.50 20.17 -0.83
C ALA A 88 1.60 19.96 0.70
N ARG A 89 2.39 20.80 1.37
CA ARG A 89 2.49 20.82 2.84
C ARG A 89 1.19 21.24 3.51
N GLN A 90 0.53 22.30 3.04
CA GLN A 90 -0.78 22.71 3.57
C GLN A 90 -1.82 21.58 3.45
N LYS A 91 -1.80 20.85 2.32
CA LYS A 91 -2.69 19.73 2.07
C LYS A 91 -2.40 18.55 2.99
N LEU A 92 -1.13 18.22 3.22
CA LEU A 92 -0.74 17.17 4.15
C LEU A 92 -1.16 17.53 5.58
N ALA A 93 -1.03 18.81 5.98
CA ALA A 93 -1.38 19.30 7.32
C ALA A 93 -2.86 19.21 7.58
N LEU A 94 -3.65 19.59 6.58
CA LEU A 94 -5.09 19.36 6.57
C LEU A 94 -5.42 17.86 6.71
N HIS A 95 -4.75 16.98 5.96
CA HIS A 95 -5.00 15.54 6.01
C HIS A 95 -4.64 14.95 7.39
N HIS A 96 -3.56 15.39 8.01
CA HIS A 96 -3.19 14.99 9.38
C HIS A 96 -4.19 15.52 10.43
N ALA A 97 -4.63 16.77 10.33
CA ALA A 97 -5.64 17.34 11.23
C ALA A 97 -7.00 16.63 11.10
N LEU A 98 -7.44 16.37 9.87
CA LEU A 98 -8.65 15.59 9.60
C LEU A 98 -8.52 14.16 10.14
N ALA A 99 -7.37 13.51 9.95
CA ALA A 99 -7.14 12.16 10.47
C ALA A 99 -7.17 12.10 12.01
N ALA A 100 -6.70 13.15 12.71
CA ALA A 100 -6.87 13.27 14.17
C ALA A 100 -8.35 13.31 14.58
N GLY A 101 -9.19 13.95 13.76
CA GLY A 101 -10.66 13.94 13.86
C GLY A 101 -11.36 12.69 13.31
N ARG A 102 -10.61 11.63 12.94
CA ARG A 102 -11.11 10.41 12.26
C ARG A 102 -11.67 10.61 10.85
N VAL A 103 -11.44 11.77 10.23
CA VAL A 103 -11.85 12.06 8.85
C VAL A 103 -10.72 11.68 7.88
N ASN A 104 -11.05 10.93 6.83
CA ASN A 104 -10.09 10.60 5.77
C ASN A 104 -10.00 11.74 4.74
N GLY A 105 -8.99 12.60 4.87
CA GLY A 105 -8.79 13.75 3.98
C GLY A 105 -8.68 13.38 2.50
N ARG A 106 -8.09 12.22 2.15
CA ARG A 106 -8.00 11.76 0.75
C ARG A 106 -9.38 11.39 0.18
N ALA A 107 -10.23 10.75 1.00
CA ALA A 107 -11.60 10.44 0.58
C ALA A 107 -12.44 11.72 0.43
N SER A 108 -12.26 12.70 1.31
CA SER A 108 -12.91 14.02 1.20
C SER A 108 -12.50 14.76 -0.08
N ASP A 109 -11.21 14.76 -0.42
CA ASP A 109 -10.73 15.35 -1.67
C ASP A 109 -11.32 14.65 -2.90
N LEU A 110 -11.44 13.31 -2.85
CA LEU A 110 -12.03 12.55 -3.93
C LEU A 110 -13.52 12.84 -4.08
N LEU A 111 -14.27 13.05 -2.99
CA LEU A 111 -15.66 13.49 -3.05
C LEU A 111 -15.79 14.84 -3.77
N GLN A 112 -14.94 15.80 -3.42
CA GLN A 112 -14.94 17.11 -4.08
C GLN A 112 -14.55 17.01 -5.56
N LYS A 113 -13.55 16.19 -5.89
CA LYS A 113 -13.15 15.92 -7.29
C LYS A 113 -14.33 15.31 -8.06
N THR A 114 -14.99 14.31 -7.49
CA THR A 114 -16.14 13.63 -8.09
C THR A 114 -17.29 14.62 -8.35
N HIS A 115 -17.62 15.45 -7.37
CA HIS A 115 -18.60 16.53 -7.54
C HIS A 115 -18.23 17.46 -8.69
N ASN A 116 -17.00 17.96 -8.73
CA ASN A 116 -16.56 18.92 -9.75
C ASN A 116 -16.59 18.31 -11.16
N THR A 117 -16.12 17.07 -11.31
CA THR A 117 -16.16 16.35 -12.59
C THR A 117 -17.60 16.16 -13.08
N LEU A 118 -18.50 15.66 -12.22
CA LEU A 118 -19.89 15.43 -12.60
C LEU A 118 -20.65 16.74 -12.86
N ALA A 119 -20.41 17.79 -12.07
CA ALA A 119 -21.00 19.11 -12.28
C ALA A 119 -20.55 19.72 -13.61
N TRP A 120 -19.27 19.54 -13.98
CA TRP A 120 -18.76 19.97 -15.28
C TRP A 120 -19.48 19.26 -16.42
N TRP A 121 -19.62 17.93 -16.34
CA TRP A 121 -20.34 17.14 -17.36
C TRP A 121 -21.82 17.52 -17.50
N VAL A 122 -22.53 17.72 -16.38
CA VAL A 122 -23.92 18.21 -16.42
C VAL A 122 -24.00 19.57 -17.13
N LYS A 123 -23.09 20.48 -16.80
CA LYS A 123 -23.05 21.81 -17.41
C LYS A 123 -22.72 21.73 -18.91
N ASP A 124 -21.76 20.91 -19.29
CA ASP A 124 -21.34 20.73 -20.68
C ASP A 124 -22.50 20.19 -21.54
N ILE A 125 -23.17 19.12 -21.09
CA ILE A 125 -24.34 18.55 -21.77
C ILE A 125 -25.47 19.59 -21.90
N CYS A 126 -25.79 20.32 -20.83
CA CYS A 126 -26.80 21.37 -20.89
C CYS A 126 -26.44 22.49 -21.87
N THR A 127 -25.16 22.87 -21.94
CA THR A 127 -24.66 23.90 -22.85
C THR A 127 -24.79 23.46 -24.30
N GLN A 128 -24.44 22.21 -24.62
CA GLN A 128 -24.56 21.67 -25.97
C GLN A 128 -26.03 21.50 -26.42
N GLN A 129 -26.94 21.21 -25.48
CA GLN A 129 -28.37 21.10 -25.77
C GLN A 129 -29.13 22.44 -25.74
N ASN A 130 -28.47 23.56 -25.43
CA ASN A 130 -29.12 24.86 -25.15
C ASN A 130 -30.26 24.76 -24.12
N THR A 131 -30.08 23.93 -23.09
CA THR A 131 -31.06 23.75 -22.01
C THR A 131 -30.62 24.43 -20.73
N ASN A 132 -31.59 24.81 -19.90
CA ASN A 132 -31.30 25.41 -18.60
C ASN A 132 -30.63 24.39 -17.67
N ILE A 133 -29.56 24.81 -17.00
CA ILE A 133 -28.82 23.98 -16.06
C ILE A 133 -29.75 23.65 -14.86
N PRO A 134 -30.02 22.37 -14.58
CA PRO A 134 -30.85 21.99 -13.45
C PRO A 134 -30.15 22.31 -12.13
N ARG A 135 -30.94 22.67 -11.10
CA ARG A 135 -30.42 22.85 -9.73
C ARG A 135 -30.20 21.47 -9.09
N LEU A 136 -29.00 20.93 -9.25
CA LEU A 136 -28.59 19.65 -8.66
C LEU A 136 -27.66 19.93 -7.47
N ASN A 137 -28.19 19.79 -6.25
CA ASN A 137 -27.48 20.14 -5.02
C ASN A 137 -26.65 18.99 -4.44
N THR A 138 -26.77 17.78 -4.99
CA THR A 138 -26.06 16.58 -4.50
C THR A 138 -25.40 15.83 -5.64
N VAL A 139 -24.28 15.15 -5.33
CA VAL A 139 -23.55 14.32 -6.29
C VAL A 139 -24.45 13.19 -6.83
N THR A 140 -25.24 12.57 -5.97
CA THR A 140 -26.21 11.52 -6.36
C THR A 140 -27.26 12.04 -7.33
N SER A 141 -27.74 13.27 -7.15
CA SER A 141 -28.65 13.91 -8.10
C SER A 141 -27.99 14.13 -9.47
N MET A 142 -26.71 14.50 -9.51
CA MET A 142 -25.95 14.65 -10.76
C MET A 142 -25.78 13.32 -11.49
N VAL A 143 -25.44 12.25 -10.76
CA VAL A 143 -25.31 10.90 -11.30
C VAL A 143 -26.64 10.41 -11.90
N ARG A 144 -27.75 10.52 -11.16
CA ARG A 144 -29.08 10.12 -11.65
C ARG A 144 -29.54 10.94 -12.84
N TRP A 145 -29.14 12.21 -12.91
CA TRP A 145 -29.42 13.04 -14.07
C TRP A 145 -28.63 12.54 -15.30
N LEU A 146 -27.32 12.28 -15.15
CA LEU A 146 -26.48 11.76 -16.21
C LEU A 146 -26.96 10.39 -16.71
N GLU A 147 -27.39 9.50 -15.82
CA GLU A 147 -27.94 8.18 -16.15
C GLU A 147 -29.14 8.29 -17.12
N LYS A 148 -30.00 9.29 -16.91
CA LYS A 148 -31.17 9.56 -17.77
C LYS A 148 -30.79 10.19 -19.10
N HIS A 149 -29.68 10.93 -19.16
CA HIS A 149 -29.23 11.66 -20.35
C HIS A 149 -28.12 10.92 -21.14
N CYS A 150 -27.83 9.64 -20.82
CA CYS A 150 -26.85 8.85 -21.57
C CYS A 150 -27.16 8.73 -23.08
N ALA A 151 -28.44 8.82 -23.47
CA ALA A 151 -28.82 8.80 -24.89
C ALA A 151 -28.39 10.09 -25.62
N THR A 152 -28.34 11.22 -24.92
CA THR A 152 -27.79 12.48 -25.45
C THR A 152 -26.29 12.38 -25.64
N VAL A 153 -25.59 11.81 -24.66
CA VAL A 153 -24.13 11.59 -24.70
C VAL A 153 -23.71 10.79 -25.94
N ALA A 154 -24.57 9.87 -26.41
CA ALA A 154 -24.37 9.10 -27.63
C ALA A 154 -24.08 9.94 -28.88
N HIS A 155 -24.68 11.13 -28.94
CA HIS A 155 -24.64 12.04 -30.08
C HIS A 155 -23.51 13.07 -29.96
N GLN A 156 -22.78 13.07 -28.84
CA GLN A 156 -21.72 14.03 -28.56
C GLN A 156 -20.36 13.43 -28.91
N ASP A 157 -19.50 14.24 -29.52
CA ASP A 157 -18.11 13.85 -29.82
C ASP A 157 -17.31 13.60 -28.52
N ASP A 158 -17.60 14.38 -27.46
CA ASP A 158 -16.90 14.30 -26.17
C ASP A 158 -17.38 13.14 -25.27
N GLY A 159 -18.34 12.34 -25.72
CA GLY A 159 -18.92 11.27 -24.91
C GLY A 159 -17.91 10.20 -24.46
N LEU A 160 -16.81 10.02 -25.20
CA LEU A 160 -15.72 9.11 -24.82
C LEU A 160 -15.01 9.56 -23.53
N ASN A 161 -14.82 10.87 -23.37
CA ASN A 161 -14.16 11.42 -22.20
C ASN A 161 -15.02 11.27 -20.95
N LEU A 162 -16.36 11.39 -21.06
CA LEU A 162 -17.27 11.13 -19.94
C LEU A 162 -17.15 9.70 -19.44
N ILE A 163 -17.09 8.73 -20.36
CA ILE A 163 -16.88 7.33 -20.01
C ILE A 163 -15.56 7.15 -19.26
N GLY A 164 -14.46 7.70 -19.79
CA GLY A 164 -13.14 7.60 -19.17
C GLY A 164 -13.10 8.23 -17.77
N ASP A 165 -13.73 9.38 -17.59
CA ASP A 165 -13.83 10.07 -16.31
C ASP A 165 -14.61 9.25 -15.28
N VAL A 166 -15.77 8.69 -15.65
CA VAL A 166 -16.56 7.85 -14.75
C VAL A 166 -15.82 6.57 -14.38
N GLU A 167 -15.09 5.94 -15.32
CA GLU A 167 -14.25 4.78 -15.05
C GLU A 167 -13.12 5.08 -14.08
N GLU A 168 -12.42 6.21 -14.27
CA GLU A 168 -11.33 6.61 -13.39
C GLU A 168 -11.85 7.01 -12.00
N LEU A 169 -13.04 7.62 -11.93
CA LEU A 169 -13.71 7.89 -10.65
C LEU A 169 -14.02 6.58 -9.91
N GLN A 170 -14.67 5.60 -10.54
CA GLN A 170 -14.94 4.30 -9.91
C GLN A 170 -13.66 3.63 -9.40
N LYS A 171 -12.63 3.51 -10.26
CA LYS A 171 -11.33 2.93 -9.88
C LYS A 171 -10.67 3.70 -8.74
N SER A 172 -10.73 5.03 -8.76
CA SER A 172 -10.19 5.87 -7.69
C SER A 172 -10.92 5.65 -6.37
N ILE A 173 -12.26 5.54 -6.40
CA ILE A 173 -13.08 5.26 -5.21
C ILE A 173 -12.70 3.88 -4.66
N GLU A 174 -12.64 2.85 -5.50
CA GLU A 174 -12.27 1.49 -5.10
C GLU A 174 -10.91 1.44 -4.41
N ARG A 175 -9.89 2.11 -4.96
CA ARG A 175 -8.55 2.16 -4.37
C ARG A 175 -8.53 2.84 -2.99
N ILE A 176 -9.36 3.86 -2.77
CA ILE A 176 -9.42 4.58 -1.49
C ILE A 176 -10.20 3.77 -0.44
N VAL A 177 -11.34 3.22 -0.85
CA VAL A 177 -12.22 2.42 0.02
C VAL A 177 -11.53 1.11 0.41
N ASN A 178 -11.01 0.38 -0.57
CA ASN A 178 -10.21 -0.82 -0.36
C ASN A 178 -8.75 -0.43 -0.14
N ARG A 179 -8.43 0.16 1.02
CA ARG A 179 -7.05 0.50 1.37
C ARG A 179 -6.18 -0.76 1.21
N PRO A 180 -5.17 -0.75 0.32
CA PRO A 180 -4.36 -1.92 0.08
C PRO A 180 -3.66 -2.35 1.37
N VAL A 181 -3.67 -3.66 1.63
CA VAL A 181 -2.93 -4.24 2.75
C VAL A 181 -1.46 -3.89 2.55
N ALA A 182 -0.83 -3.33 3.59
CA ALA A 182 0.59 -2.99 3.52
C ALA A 182 1.39 -4.26 3.11
N PRO A 183 2.30 -4.16 2.13
CA PRO A 183 3.10 -5.30 1.73
C PRO A 183 3.91 -5.82 2.92
N MET A 184 4.07 -7.13 2.99
CA MET A 184 4.92 -7.77 3.98
C MET A 184 6.39 -7.59 3.59
N VAL A 185 7.24 -7.37 4.59
CA VAL A 185 8.69 -7.37 4.43
C VAL A 185 9.13 -8.82 4.35
N ILE A 186 9.80 -9.20 3.26
CA ILE A 186 10.31 -10.57 3.04
C ILE A 186 11.75 -10.68 3.57
N GLY A 187 12.55 -9.62 3.40
CA GLY A 187 13.97 -9.61 3.75
C GLY A 187 14.84 -9.16 2.58
N PRO A 188 16.17 -9.26 2.70
CA PRO A 188 17.09 -8.92 1.62
C PRO A 188 16.97 -9.86 0.42
N CYS A 189 17.28 -9.33 -0.76
CA CYS A 189 17.38 -10.09 -2.00
C CYS A 189 18.53 -11.11 -1.93
N VAL A 190 18.24 -12.36 -2.32
CA VAL A 190 19.15 -13.50 -2.18
C VAL A 190 20.12 -13.67 -3.35
N THR A 191 19.95 -12.93 -4.45
CA THR A 191 20.75 -13.05 -5.68
C THR A 191 22.25 -12.80 -5.41
N ASP A 192 23.06 -13.82 -5.71
CA ASP A 192 24.52 -13.79 -5.65
C ASP A 192 25.10 -14.66 -6.78
N PRO A 193 26.00 -14.13 -7.64
CA PRO A 193 26.41 -12.73 -7.70
C PRO A 193 25.28 -11.82 -8.20
N ALA A 194 25.26 -10.58 -7.71
CA ALA A 194 24.40 -9.54 -8.27
C ALA A 194 24.87 -9.15 -9.69
N PRO A 195 24.01 -8.51 -10.51
CA PRO A 195 24.37 -8.14 -11.88
C PRO A 195 25.60 -7.22 -11.94
N ASP A 196 26.41 -7.38 -12.99
CA ASP A 196 27.68 -6.67 -13.16
C ASP A 196 27.52 -5.15 -13.05
N ASP A 197 26.49 -4.57 -13.67
CA ASP A 197 26.17 -3.14 -13.59
C ASP A 197 26.05 -2.63 -12.15
N LEU A 198 25.49 -3.45 -11.26
CA LEU A 198 25.33 -3.10 -9.85
C LEU A 198 26.66 -3.25 -9.10
N LEU A 199 27.42 -4.32 -9.39
CA LEU A 199 28.72 -4.57 -8.78
C LEU A 199 29.71 -3.45 -9.12
N GLU A 200 29.72 -2.97 -10.36
CA GLU A 200 30.55 -1.85 -10.80
C GLU A 200 30.20 -0.55 -10.05
N GLN A 201 28.90 -0.25 -9.92
CA GLN A 201 28.42 0.93 -9.17
C GLN A 201 28.80 0.87 -7.68
N ARG A 202 28.83 -0.33 -7.11
CA ARG A 202 29.23 -0.57 -5.71
C ARG A 202 30.73 -0.48 -5.50
N ALA A 203 31.51 -1.05 -6.42
CA ALA A 203 32.96 -0.94 -6.41
C ALA A 203 33.40 0.54 -6.43
N GLY A 204 32.73 1.38 -7.21
CA GLY A 204 32.94 2.83 -7.23
C GLY A 204 32.65 3.55 -5.90
N LYS A 205 31.86 2.93 -5.01
CA LYS A 205 31.53 3.43 -3.66
C LYS A 205 32.33 2.73 -2.54
N GLY A 206 33.23 1.80 -2.89
CA GLY A 206 34.02 1.03 -1.93
C GLY A 206 33.25 -0.11 -1.25
N ASP A 207 32.09 -0.51 -1.77
CA ASP A 207 31.31 -1.65 -1.28
C ASP A 207 31.72 -2.93 -2.04
N GLY A 208 32.23 -3.92 -1.31
CA GLY A 208 32.68 -5.21 -1.85
C GLY A 208 31.63 -6.32 -1.80
N THR A 209 30.37 -6.00 -1.50
CA THR A 209 29.29 -7.01 -1.39
C THR A 209 28.86 -7.54 -2.77
N THR A 210 29.04 -8.85 -2.97
CA THR A 210 28.62 -9.55 -4.20
C THR A 210 27.11 -9.77 -4.27
N ARG A 211 26.44 -9.86 -3.11
CA ARG A 211 25.02 -10.14 -3.00
C ARG A 211 24.15 -8.90 -3.12
N CYS A 212 23.01 -9.01 -3.82
CA CYS A 212 22.14 -7.86 -4.10
C CYS A 212 21.61 -7.16 -2.82
N ASN A 213 21.20 -7.89 -1.79
CA ASN A 213 20.78 -7.36 -0.48
C ASN A 213 19.67 -6.28 -0.48
N TYR A 214 18.98 -6.06 -1.61
CA TYR A 214 17.87 -5.11 -1.68
C TYR A 214 16.68 -5.57 -0.80
N ALA A 215 16.08 -4.67 -0.02
CA ALA A 215 14.96 -5.01 0.86
C ALA A 215 13.67 -5.32 0.07
N LEU A 216 13.35 -6.60 -0.07
CA LEU A 216 12.17 -7.07 -0.80
C LEU A 216 10.89 -6.97 0.03
N HIS A 217 9.83 -6.54 -0.66
CA HIS A 217 8.49 -6.41 -0.13
C HIS A 217 7.52 -7.09 -1.09
N ALA A 218 6.54 -7.85 -0.56
CA ALA A 218 5.51 -8.46 -1.39
C ALA A 218 4.11 -8.29 -0.81
N GLY A 219 3.08 -8.47 -1.65
CA GLY A 219 1.71 -8.57 -1.16
C GLY A 219 1.53 -9.83 -0.31
N GLN A 220 0.60 -9.82 0.65
CA GLN A 220 0.40 -10.97 1.57
C GLN A 220 0.02 -12.30 0.90
N LYS A 221 -0.42 -12.27 -0.37
CA LYS A 221 -0.78 -13.45 -1.17
C LYS A 221 0.11 -13.62 -2.41
N ALA A 222 1.17 -12.83 -2.53
CA ALA A 222 2.08 -12.95 -3.65
C ALA A 222 3.07 -14.08 -3.37
N ASN A 223 3.15 -15.04 -4.29
CA ASN A 223 4.12 -16.14 -4.20
C ASN A 223 5.44 -15.79 -4.88
N LYS A 224 5.44 -14.80 -5.77
CA LYS A 224 6.63 -14.35 -6.49
C LYS A 224 6.84 -12.86 -6.31
N VAL A 225 8.10 -12.45 -6.24
CA VAL A 225 8.53 -11.05 -6.17
C VAL A 225 9.70 -10.82 -7.11
N THR A 226 9.63 -9.77 -7.91
CA THR A 226 10.74 -9.35 -8.77
C THR A 226 11.52 -8.26 -8.07
N CYS A 227 12.83 -8.43 -7.96
CA CYS A 227 13.71 -7.45 -7.33
C CYS A 227 13.92 -6.24 -8.27
N PRO A 228 13.59 -5.01 -7.88
CA PRO A 228 13.74 -3.85 -8.77
C PRO A 228 15.20 -3.44 -9.02
N GLN A 229 16.15 -4.02 -8.29
CA GLN A 229 17.57 -3.68 -8.40
C GLN A 229 18.36 -4.67 -9.26
N CYS A 230 18.01 -5.96 -9.22
CA CYS A 230 18.68 -6.99 -10.02
C CYS A 230 17.79 -7.68 -11.06
N ASP A 231 16.51 -7.31 -11.12
CA ASP A 231 15.47 -7.84 -12.02
C ASP A 231 15.19 -9.35 -11.91
N GLU A 232 15.88 -10.04 -11.00
CA GLU A 232 15.66 -11.45 -10.71
C GLU A 232 14.29 -11.67 -10.02
N THR A 233 13.60 -12.73 -10.43
CA THR A 233 12.29 -13.09 -9.87
C THR A 233 12.43 -14.24 -8.90
N HIS A 234 12.09 -13.98 -7.64
CA HIS A 234 12.20 -14.95 -6.56
C HIS A 234 10.85 -15.50 -6.13
N ASP A 235 10.82 -16.75 -5.68
CA ASP A 235 9.73 -17.25 -4.86
C ASP A 235 9.87 -16.68 -3.44
N VAL A 236 8.75 -16.20 -2.89
CA VAL A 236 8.72 -15.58 -1.56
C VAL A 236 9.10 -16.59 -0.47
N ALA A 237 8.69 -17.85 -0.61
CA ALA A 237 9.03 -18.90 0.35
C ALA A 237 10.53 -19.20 0.36
N ASP A 238 11.16 -19.21 -0.82
CA ASP A 238 12.59 -19.48 -0.96
C ASP A 238 13.42 -18.35 -0.35
N VAL A 239 13.04 -17.09 -0.61
CA VAL A 239 13.74 -15.92 -0.02
C VAL A 239 13.64 -15.92 1.49
N LEU A 240 12.45 -16.19 2.05
CA LEU A 240 12.29 -16.30 3.49
C LEU A 240 13.15 -17.42 4.06
N THR A 241 13.15 -18.58 3.41
CA THR A 241 13.91 -19.76 3.87
C THR A 241 15.41 -19.51 3.85
N GLN A 242 15.93 -18.94 2.76
CA GLN A 242 17.36 -18.65 2.62
C GLN A 242 17.84 -17.56 3.58
N ASN A 243 17.05 -16.49 3.73
CA ASN A 243 17.37 -15.44 4.71
C ASN A 243 17.32 -15.95 6.15
N LEU A 244 16.37 -16.85 6.47
CA LEU A 244 16.34 -17.52 7.77
C LEU A 244 17.54 -18.45 7.97
N ALA A 245 17.97 -19.18 6.93
CA ALA A 245 19.13 -20.05 6.99
C ALA A 245 20.44 -19.28 7.21
N GLU A 246 20.59 -18.11 6.59
CA GLU A 246 21.75 -17.24 6.84
C GLU A 246 21.75 -16.64 8.24
N LEU A 247 20.57 -16.25 8.74
CA LEU A 247 20.41 -15.84 10.13
C LEU A 247 20.75 -16.98 11.11
N ASP A 248 20.44 -18.23 10.75
CA ASP A 248 20.71 -19.39 11.60
C ASP A 248 22.21 -19.58 11.89
N GLU A 249 23.11 -19.07 11.05
CA GLU A 249 24.57 -19.16 11.25
C GLU A 249 25.14 -18.00 12.11
N VAL A 250 24.36 -16.95 12.35
CA VAL A 250 24.81 -15.78 13.11
C VAL A 250 25.04 -16.14 14.57
N LEU A 251 26.23 -15.79 15.07
CA LEU A 251 26.60 -15.91 16.48
C LEU A 251 26.01 -14.74 17.27
N VAL A 252 25.22 -15.06 18.29
CA VAL A 252 24.56 -14.08 19.15
C VAL A 252 24.76 -14.49 20.60
N THR A 253 24.85 -13.49 21.50
CA THR A 253 24.85 -13.76 22.94
C THR A 253 23.48 -14.33 23.35
N VAL A 254 23.45 -15.17 24.39
CA VAL A 254 22.17 -15.73 24.88
C VAL A 254 21.20 -14.62 25.28
N ARG A 255 21.71 -13.49 25.79
CA ARG A 255 20.90 -12.34 26.17
C ARG A 255 20.24 -11.68 24.96
N ASP A 256 21.02 -11.31 23.95
CA ASP A 256 20.49 -10.62 22.77
C ASP A 256 19.54 -11.52 21.97
N LEU A 257 19.81 -12.82 21.98
CA LEU A 257 18.94 -13.83 21.37
C LEU A 257 17.54 -13.81 21.99
N VAL A 258 17.44 -13.75 23.32
CA VAL A 258 16.17 -13.76 24.07
C VAL A 258 15.47 -12.42 24.03
N ASP A 259 16.21 -11.31 24.13
CA ASP A 259 15.64 -9.97 24.24
C ASP A 259 15.19 -9.41 22.88
N TRP A 260 15.89 -9.75 21.79
CA TRP A 260 15.68 -9.11 20.48
C TRP A 260 15.31 -10.06 19.35
N VAL A 261 16.00 -11.19 19.24
CA VAL A 261 15.92 -12.05 18.05
C VAL A 261 14.69 -12.96 18.11
N LEU A 262 14.59 -13.82 19.12
CA LEU A 262 13.51 -14.78 19.26
C LEU A 262 12.11 -14.14 19.36
N PRO A 263 11.92 -13.01 20.07
CA PRO A 263 10.63 -12.32 20.08
C PRO A 263 10.22 -11.78 18.71
N ARG A 264 11.17 -11.29 17.91
CA ARG A 264 10.88 -10.82 16.53
C ARG A 264 10.56 -11.94 15.57
N LEU A 265 11.08 -13.14 15.81
CA LEU A 265 10.76 -14.36 15.07
C LEU A 265 9.47 -15.05 15.56
N ASP A 266 8.81 -14.52 16.59
CA ASP A 266 7.68 -15.16 17.29
C ASP A 266 8.02 -16.58 17.81
N GLU A 267 9.29 -16.79 18.18
CA GLU A 267 9.82 -18.04 18.71
C GLU A 267 10.35 -17.88 20.16
N PRO A 268 9.61 -17.27 21.11
CA PRO A 268 10.17 -16.93 22.41
C PRO A 268 10.60 -18.18 23.18
N VAL A 269 11.88 -18.21 23.59
CA VAL A 269 12.44 -19.22 24.50
C VAL A 269 13.05 -18.48 25.70
N PRO A 270 12.61 -18.76 26.94
CA PRO A 270 13.17 -18.10 28.12
C PRO A 270 14.66 -18.42 28.29
N GLN A 271 15.45 -17.42 28.69
CA GLN A 271 16.90 -17.53 28.92
C GLN A 271 17.32 -18.77 29.72
N ARG A 272 16.69 -19.03 30.88
CA ARG A 272 16.97 -20.21 31.72
C ARG A 272 16.83 -21.54 30.96
N THR A 273 16.00 -21.59 29.93
CA THR A 273 15.80 -22.79 29.10
C THR A 273 16.99 -23.01 28.18
N ILE A 274 17.48 -21.93 27.56
CA ILE A 274 18.64 -21.95 26.66
C ILE A 274 19.90 -22.28 27.46
N GLU A 275 20.12 -21.64 28.61
CA GLU A 275 21.23 -21.95 29.52
C GLU A 275 21.22 -23.42 29.95
N ARG A 276 20.04 -23.96 30.27
CA ARG A 276 19.88 -25.39 30.57
C ARG A 276 20.21 -26.27 29.36
N TRP A 277 19.84 -25.86 28.15
CA TRP A 277 20.19 -26.59 26.92
C TRP A 277 21.69 -26.58 26.66
N ILE A 278 22.37 -25.48 26.96
CA ILE A 278 23.83 -25.37 26.90
C ILE A 278 24.48 -26.33 27.89
N VAL A 279 24.07 -26.31 29.17
CA VAL A 279 24.60 -27.22 30.20
C VAL A 279 24.39 -28.69 29.85
N LYS A 280 23.26 -29.03 29.21
CA LYS A 280 22.95 -30.39 28.75
C LYS A 280 23.64 -30.78 27.44
N GLY A 281 24.40 -29.86 26.81
CA GLY A 281 25.10 -30.10 25.55
C GLY A 281 24.17 -30.13 24.32
N TRP A 282 22.95 -29.62 24.43
CA TRP A 282 21.98 -29.60 23.33
C TRP A 282 22.11 -28.39 22.42
N VAL A 283 22.66 -27.30 22.94
CA VAL A 283 23.04 -26.12 22.18
C VAL A 283 24.53 -25.92 22.42
N PRO A 284 25.39 -26.08 21.38
CA PRO A 284 26.82 -25.88 21.54
C PRO A 284 27.13 -24.38 21.68
N VAL A 285 28.05 -24.06 22.58
CA VAL A 285 28.68 -22.74 22.63
C VAL A 285 29.70 -22.69 21.50
N ARG A 286 29.61 -21.66 20.66
CA ARG A 286 30.44 -21.50 19.45
C ARG A 286 31.47 -20.39 19.58
N GLY A 287 31.33 -19.54 20.60
CA GLY A 287 32.27 -18.47 20.91
C GLY A 287 31.95 -17.81 22.23
N GLN A 288 32.74 -16.80 22.57
CA GLN A 288 32.51 -15.92 23.70
C GLN A 288 32.65 -14.47 23.22
N ASP A 289 31.85 -13.57 23.79
CA ASP A 289 32.00 -12.14 23.52
C ASP A 289 33.17 -11.53 24.31
N SER A 290 33.42 -10.23 24.10
CA SER A 290 34.47 -9.48 24.80
C SER A 290 34.28 -9.39 26.32
N SER A 291 33.08 -9.69 26.82
CA SER A 291 32.75 -9.74 28.25
C SER A 291 32.79 -11.16 28.84
N GLY A 292 33.10 -12.17 28.02
CA GLY A 292 33.14 -13.58 28.41
C GLY A 292 31.78 -14.27 28.36
N ALA A 293 30.74 -13.65 27.82
CA ALA A 293 29.42 -14.25 27.68
C ALA A 293 29.40 -15.28 26.54
N ASN A 294 28.74 -16.42 26.77
CA ASN A 294 28.64 -17.49 25.78
C ASN A 294 27.80 -17.04 24.56
N MET A 295 28.37 -17.26 23.37
CA MET A 295 27.71 -17.05 22.09
C MET A 295 27.27 -18.38 21.49
N VAL A 296 26.04 -18.39 20.98
CA VAL A 296 25.40 -19.54 20.34
C VAL A 296 24.88 -19.10 18.97
N THR A 297 24.67 -20.05 18.07
CA THR A 297 24.02 -19.73 16.78
C THR A 297 22.50 -19.71 16.94
N ILE A 298 21.83 -18.85 16.18
CA ILE A 298 20.35 -18.80 16.16
C ILE A 298 19.79 -20.17 15.75
N GLY A 299 20.41 -20.82 14.76
CA GLY A 299 20.00 -22.13 14.24
C GLY A 299 20.12 -23.27 15.26
N ASP A 300 21.18 -23.29 16.08
CA ASP A 300 21.33 -24.32 17.13
C ASP A 300 20.17 -24.26 18.14
N VAL A 301 19.74 -23.06 18.52
CA VAL A 301 18.62 -22.86 19.45
C VAL A 301 17.28 -23.20 18.81
N ARG A 302 17.05 -22.80 17.55
CA ARG A 302 15.82 -23.14 16.80
C ARG A 302 15.70 -24.65 16.57
N ARG A 303 16.79 -25.35 16.24
CA ARG A 303 16.84 -26.83 16.17
C ARG A 303 16.54 -27.49 17.51
N ALA A 304 17.13 -26.99 18.61
CA ALA A 304 16.87 -27.51 19.95
C ALA A 304 15.41 -27.30 20.38
N ARG A 305 14.77 -26.21 19.96
CA ARG A 305 13.35 -25.93 20.17
C ARG A 305 12.45 -26.85 19.34
N ALA A 306 12.73 -27.01 18.05
CA ALA A 306 11.94 -27.84 17.13
C ALA A 306 11.91 -29.32 17.56
N THR A 307 13.03 -29.82 18.06
CA THR A 307 13.13 -31.20 18.57
C THR A 307 12.49 -31.38 19.95
N ARG A 308 12.17 -30.30 20.66
CA ARG A 308 11.68 -30.34 22.05
C ARG A 308 10.61 -29.28 22.30
N PRO A 309 9.46 -29.34 21.61
CA PRO A 309 8.37 -28.41 21.84
C PRO A 309 7.91 -28.53 23.30
N ARG A 310 7.81 -27.37 23.97
CA ARG A 310 7.39 -27.26 25.38
C ARG A 310 5.98 -27.80 25.64
N HIS A 311 5.20 -28.03 24.57
CA HIS A 311 3.83 -28.56 24.56
C HIS A 311 3.57 -29.46 23.32
N ALA A 312 4.32 -30.54 23.11
CA ALA A 312 3.74 -31.63 22.32
C ALA A 312 2.58 -32.21 23.12
N LYS A 313 1.33 -31.94 22.71
CA LYS A 313 0.20 -32.74 23.18
C LYS A 313 0.54 -34.20 22.89
N ALA A 314 0.64 -35.02 23.93
CA ALA A 314 0.52 -36.45 23.76
C ALA A 314 -0.78 -36.72 23.00
N GLY A 315 -0.73 -37.64 22.04
CA GLY A 315 -1.84 -37.97 21.13
C GLY A 315 -3.15 -38.28 21.83
#